data_AF-A0AAF0P664-F1
#
_entry.id   AF-A0AAF0P664-F1
#
_cell.length_a   1.000
_cell.length_b   1.000
_cell.length_c   1.000
_cell.angle_alpha   90.00
_cell.angle_beta   90.00
_cell.angle_gamma   90.00
#
_symmetry.space_group_name_H-M   'P 1'
#
loop_
_entity.id
_entity.type
_entity.pdbx_description
1 polymer ?
#
loop_
_entity_poly.entity_id
_entity_poly.type
_entity_poly.pdbx_seq_one_letter_code
_entity_poly.pdbx_strand_id
1 'polypeptide(L)'
;KVEDSGLQCHIRFDDAKANIDLKPLHRPEGYQVNFGNKTFTVNICGSACNNTSGSCTSDGDSYGLSKKSELQWNYGQLSLTYYGGSHCNESLSGHKTTTIHFECDMNVGFGFPVADELMESLECHAIFAWKTNVTCIEGIYATEDTPPLNISSANNTAGQNDPSKDSLKSKTSTHATASTVIATVLVV
;
A
#
# COMPACT_ATOMS: atom_id res chain seq x y z
N LYS A 1 13.40 -31.43 -0.75
CA LYS A 1 14.33 -30.28 -0.63
C LYS A 1 13.51 -29.15 -0.05
N VAL A 2 13.67 -28.86 1.25
CA VAL A 2 12.97 -27.73 1.88
C VAL A 2 13.70 -26.50 1.38
N GLU A 3 13.08 -25.80 0.43
CA GLU A 3 13.58 -24.53 -0.06
C GLU A 3 13.42 -23.52 1.07
N ASP A 4 14.55 -22.94 1.48
CA ASP A 4 14.67 -21.95 2.53
C ASP A 4 13.63 -20.85 2.29
N SER A 5 12.55 -20.85 3.06
CA SER A 5 11.49 -19.85 3.01
C SER A 5 11.99 -18.57 3.67
N GLY A 6 12.97 -17.96 3.01
CA GLY A 6 13.32 -16.57 3.20
C GLY A 6 12.09 -15.71 2.95
N LEU A 7 12.04 -14.60 3.69
CA LEU A 7 11.05 -13.53 3.62
C LEU A 7 10.65 -13.22 2.15
N GLN A 8 9.58 -13.83 1.66
CA GLN A 8 9.19 -13.69 0.26
C GLN A 8 8.41 -12.39 0.12
N CYS A 9 9.08 -11.38 -0.45
CA CYS A 9 8.55 -10.03 -0.66
C CYS A 9 8.11 -9.75 -2.09
N HIS A 10 8.30 -10.73 -2.95
CA HIS A 10 8.08 -10.60 -4.36
C HIS A 10 7.32 -11.83 -4.81
N ILE A 11 6.15 -11.62 -5.39
CA ILE A 11 5.35 -12.68 -5.98
C ILE A 11 5.40 -12.55 -7.49
N ARG A 12 5.66 -13.69 -8.14
CA ARG A 12 5.57 -13.85 -9.59
C ARG A 12 4.50 -14.90 -9.85
N PHE A 13 3.38 -14.50 -10.44
CA PHE A 13 2.28 -15.39 -10.76
C PHE A 13 1.97 -15.28 -12.25
N ASP A 14 2.47 -16.27 -13.00
CA ASP A 14 2.53 -16.23 -14.46
C ASP A 14 1.14 -16.19 -15.10
N ASP A 15 0.19 -16.95 -14.56
CA ASP A 15 -1.17 -17.04 -15.10
C ASP A 15 -1.93 -15.71 -15.03
N ALA A 16 -1.70 -14.91 -13.98
CA ALA A 16 -2.27 -13.55 -13.88
C ALA A 16 -1.32 -12.46 -14.41
N LYS A 17 -0.17 -12.83 -15.00
CA LYS A 17 0.91 -11.90 -15.39
C LYS A 17 1.27 -10.93 -14.27
N ALA A 18 1.18 -11.39 -13.02
CA ALA A 18 1.45 -10.58 -11.84
C ALA A 18 2.93 -10.66 -11.50
N ASN A 19 3.57 -9.49 -11.34
CA ASN A 19 4.93 -9.38 -10.84
C ASN A 19 4.99 -8.22 -9.84
N ILE A 20 4.80 -8.54 -8.56
CA ILE A 20 4.56 -7.54 -7.51
C ILE A 20 5.71 -7.58 -6.51
N ASP A 21 6.41 -6.45 -6.32
CA ASP A 21 7.36 -6.24 -5.23
C ASP A 21 6.65 -5.47 -4.10
N LEU A 22 6.51 -6.13 -2.95
CA LEU A 22 5.86 -5.59 -1.76
C LEU A 22 6.81 -4.77 -0.87
N LYS A 23 8.12 -4.77 -1.13
CA LYS A 23 9.10 -3.99 -0.33
C LYS A 23 8.73 -2.50 -0.14
N PRO A 24 8.13 -1.78 -1.11
CA PRO A 24 7.76 -0.38 -0.91
C PRO A 24 6.78 -0.15 0.24
N LEU A 25 6.03 -1.17 0.65
CA LEU A 25 5.10 -1.08 1.78
C LEU A 25 5.77 -1.40 3.13
N HIS A 26 7.01 -1.87 3.16
CA HIS A 26 7.73 -2.09 4.41
C HIS A 26 8.02 -0.75 5.12
N ARG A 27 7.80 -0.70 6.43
CA ARG A 27 8.23 0.43 7.28
C ARG A 27 9.10 -0.08 8.42
N PRO A 28 10.23 0.57 8.76
CA PRO A 28 11.06 0.16 9.89
C PRO A 28 10.29 0.03 11.21
N GLU A 29 9.35 0.95 11.43
CA GLU A 29 8.56 1.03 12.67
C GLU A 29 7.31 0.13 12.66
N GLY A 30 6.99 -0.49 11.51
CA GLY A 30 5.72 -1.15 11.27
C GLY A 30 4.52 -0.19 11.19
N TYR A 31 3.32 -0.78 11.19
CA TYR A 31 2.04 -0.09 11.11
C TYR A 31 1.22 -0.41 12.36
N GLN A 32 0.75 0.62 13.05
CA GLN A 32 -0.11 0.45 14.22
C GLN A 32 -1.58 0.47 13.82
N VAL A 33 -2.31 -0.59 14.15
CA VAL A 33 -3.73 -0.76 13.85
C VAL A 33 -4.47 -1.05 15.16
N ASN A 34 -5.46 -0.23 15.49
CA ASN A 34 -6.29 -0.45 16.68
C ASN A 34 -7.48 -1.33 16.33
N PHE A 35 -7.77 -2.30 17.18
CA PHE A 35 -8.94 -3.16 17.06
C PHE A 35 -9.40 -3.63 18.44
N GLY A 36 -10.66 -3.36 18.78
CA GLY A 36 -11.18 -3.57 20.13
C GLY A 36 -10.36 -2.80 21.17
N ASN A 37 -9.86 -3.52 22.19
CA ASN A 37 -9.00 -2.98 23.24
C ASN A 37 -7.50 -3.21 23.00
N LYS A 38 -7.11 -3.65 21.79
CA LYS A 38 -5.73 -3.99 21.45
C LYS A 38 -5.19 -3.07 20.36
N THR A 39 -3.89 -2.80 20.43
CA THR A 39 -3.13 -2.20 19.34
C THR A 39 -2.23 -3.27 18.73
N PHE A 40 -2.40 -3.51 17.45
CA PHE A 40 -1.56 -4.39 16.65
C PHE A 40 -0.45 -3.57 15.99
N THR A 41 0.77 -4.09 16.00
CA THR A 41 1.84 -3.65 15.12
C THR A 41 2.02 -4.72 14.05
N VAL A 42 1.75 -4.38 12.79
CA VAL A 42 1.89 -5.28 11.64
C VAL A 42 2.90 -4.70 10.67
N ASN A 43 3.65 -5.55 10.00
CA ASN A 43 4.57 -5.13 8.95
C ASN A 43 4.59 -6.20 7.87
N ILE A 44 5.12 -5.84 6.72
CA ILE A 44 5.39 -6.79 5.65
C ILE A 44 6.86 -6.79 5.35
N CYS A 45 7.37 -7.83 4.71
CA CYS A 45 8.77 -7.85 4.30
C CYS A 45 9.77 -7.60 5.44
N GLY A 46 9.42 -8.03 6.65
CA GLY A 46 10.26 -7.92 7.82
C GLY A 46 9.49 -8.29 9.07
N SER A 47 10.17 -8.18 10.21
CA SER A 47 9.50 -8.21 11.49
C SER A 47 8.81 -6.89 11.78
N ALA A 48 7.60 -6.95 12.32
CA ALA A 48 6.92 -5.83 12.95
C ALA A 48 7.44 -5.57 14.37
N CYS A 49 7.83 -6.64 15.07
CA CYS A 49 8.24 -6.56 16.47
C CYS A 49 9.08 -7.77 16.87
N ASN A 50 9.79 -7.64 18.00
CA ASN A 50 10.64 -8.68 18.59
C ASN A 50 11.65 -9.30 17.59
N ASN A 51 12.04 -8.55 16.56
CA ASN A 51 12.93 -8.95 15.45
C ASN A 51 12.49 -10.19 14.66
N THR A 52 11.31 -10.75 14.93
CA THR A 52 10.91 -12.08 14.42
C THR A 52 9.45 -12.14 14.02
N SER A 53 8.55 -11.43 14.67
CA SER A 53 7.11 -11.51 14.44
C SER A 53 6.67 -10.69 13.24
N GLY A 54 5.80 -11.23 12.38
CA GLY A 54 5.20 -10.47 11.27
C GLY A 54 4.10 -9.50 11.74
N SER A 55 3.48 -9.82 12.87
CA SER A 55 2.59 -8.93 13.61
C SER A 55 2.62 -9.28 15.09
N CYS A 56 2.30 -8.32 15.97
CA CYS A 56 2.05 -8.57 17.39
C CYS A 56 1.12 -7.53 17.99
N THR A 57 0.65 -7.79 19.21
CA THR A 57 -0.08 -6.80 20.00
C THR A 57 0.83 -6.04 20.96
N SER A 58 0.33 -4.91 21.47
CA SER A 58 0.94 -4.15 22.58
C SER A 58 1.24 -5.00 23.82
N ASP A 59 0.50 -6.08 24.03
CA ASP A 59 0.66 -7.01 25.16
C ASP A 59 1.80 -8.02 24.94
N GLY A 60 2.44 -8.00 23.76
CA GLY A 60 3.57 -8.84 23.40
C GLY A 60 3.21 -10.16 22.69
N ASP A 61 1.93 -10.42 22.43
CA ASP A 61 1.53 -11.62 21.69
C ASP A 61 1.98 -11.56 20.24
N SER A 62 2.70 -12.58 19.77
CA SER A 62 3.07 -12.72 18.37
C SER A 62 1.92 -13.32 17.56
N TYR A 63 1.56 -12.68 16.45
CA TYR A 63 0.60 -13.20 15.47
C TYR A 63 1.36 -13.63 14.20
N GLY A 64 2.10 -14.71 14.31
CA GLY A 64 2.92 -15.27 13.23
C GLY A 64 4.35 -14.73 13.16
N LEU A 65 5.25 -15.55 12.60
CA LEU A 65 6.66 -15.25 12.41
C LEU A 65 6.92 -14.75 10.99
N SER A 66 7.67 -13.67 10.87
CA SER A 66 8.04 -13.04 9.59
C SER A 66 8.74 -14.00 8.62
N LYS A 67 9.56 -14.93 9.15
CA LYS A 67 10.24 -15.98 8.37
C LYS A 67 9.39 -17.22 8.07
N LYS A 68 8.18 -17.29 8.62
CA LYS A 68 7.21 -18.36 8.29
C LYS A 68 6.02 -17.72 7.61
N SER A 69 6.28 -17.20 6.42
CA SER A 69 5.33 -16.43 5.63
C SER A 69 5.00 -17.11 4.30
N GLU A 70 3.78 -16.91 3.81
CA GLU A 70 3.36 -17.39 2.49
C GLU A 70 2.57 -16.29 1.76
N LEU A 71 2.95 -16.02 0.51
CA LEU A 71 2.19 -15.19 -0.41
C LEU A 71 1.31 -16.08 -1.29
N GLN A 72 0.03 -15.74 -1.40
CA GLN A 72 -0.92 -16.48 -2.22
C GLN A 72 -1.70 -15.53 -3.13
N TRP A 73 -1.89 -15.94 -4.38
CA TRP A 73 -2.78 -15.27 -5.32
C TRP A 73 -4.03 -16.11 -5.51
N ASN A 74 -5.15 -15.69 -4.95
CA ASN A 74 -6.42 -16.42 -5.02
C ASN A 74 -7.52 -15.51 -5.55
N TYR A 75 -8.21 -15.95 -6.62
CA TYR A 75 -9.37 -15.25 -7.19
C TYR A 75 -9.14 -13.75 -7.48
N GLY A 76 -7.93 -13.38 -7.92
CA GLY A 76 -7.59 -11.98 -8.23
C GLY A 76 -7.17 -11.14 -7.03
N GLN A 77 -7.04 -11.73 -5.84
CA GLN A 77 -6.58 -11.07 -4.63
C GLN A 77 -5.24 -11.66 -4.16
N LEU A 78 -4.29 -10.79 -3.85
CA LEU A 78 -3.05 -11.17 -3.19
C LEU A 78 -3.26 -11.21 -1.67
N SER A 79 -2.80 -12.26 -1.02
CA SER A 79 -2.73 -12.34 0.44
C SER A 79 -1.33 -12.72 0.92
N LEU A 80 -0.98 -12.23 2.11
CA LEU A 80 0.23 -12.60 2.85
C LEU A 80 -0.18 -13.18 4.20
N THR A 81 0.25 -14.41 4.48
CA THR A 81 -0.02 -15.07 5.76
C THR A 81 1.26 -15.31 6.54
N TYR A 82 1.28 -14.94 7.82
CA TYR A 82 2.34 -15.27 8.79
C TYR A 82 1.87 -16.35 9.76
N TYR A 83 2.68 -17.40 9.92
CA TYR A 83 2.35 -18.57 10.74
C TYR A 83 3.22 -18.69 11.99
N GLY A 84 2.76 -19.46 12.97
CA GLY A 84 3.58 -19.90 14.11
C GLY A 84 3.83 -18.83 15.17
N GLY A 85 2.85 -17.97 15.45
CA GLY A 85 2.90 -17.00 16.55
C GLY A 85 2.81 -17.63 17.93
N SER A 86 2.35 -16.84 18.90
CA SER A 86 2.04 -17.32 20.26
C SER A 86 1.07 -18.50 20.21
N HIS A 87 1.14 -19.35 21.24
CA HIS A 87 0.24 -20.49 21.38
C HIS A 87 -1.23 -20.04 21.44
N CYS A 88 -2.11 -20.79 20.78
CA CYS A 88 -3.55 -20.51 20.74
C CYS A 88 -4.34 -21.82 20.67
N ASN A 89 -5.11 -22.13 21.72
CA ASN A 89 -5.86 -23.38 21.82
C ASN A 89 -6.98 -23.50 20.78
N GLU A 90 -7.55 -22.37 20.36
CA GLU A 90 -8.69 -22.33 19.43
C GLU A 90 -8.25 -22.44 17.96
N SER A 91 -6.95 -22.36 17.70
CA SER A 91 -6.36 -22.54 16.37
C SER A 91 -6.09 -24.01 16.10
N LEU A 92 -6.45 -24.49 14.91
CA LEU A 92 -6.11 -25.84 14.45
C LEU A 92 -4.60 -26.12 14.44
N SER A 93 -3.80 -25.07 14.20
CA SER A 93 -2.33 -25.16 14.21
C SER A 93 -1.72 -25.07 15.62
N GLY A 94 -2.52 -24.77 16.64
CA GLY A 94 -2.07 -24.46 18.00
C GLY A 94 -1.37 -23.10 18.14
N HIS A 95 -1.33 -22.29 17.08
CA HIS A 95 -0.62 -21.01 17.06
C HIS A 95 -1.46 -19.90 16.42
N LYS A 96 -1.20 -18.66 16.85
CA LYS A 96 -1.76 -17.45 16.26
C LYS A 96 -1.17 -17.18 14.87
N THR A 97 -1.97 -16.61 13.97
CA THR A 97 -1.54 -16.23 12.62
C THR A 97 -1.92 -14.79 12.30
N THR A 98 -1.26 -14.23 11.29
CA THR A 98 -1.69 -12.99 10.64
C THR A 98 -2.02 -13.28 9.18
N THR A 99 -3.10 -12.70 8.66
CA THR A 99 -3.41 -12.67 7.23
C THR A 99 -3.62 -11.23 6.80
N ILE A 100 -2.96 -10.82 5.72
CA ILE A 100 -3.13 -9.50 5.11
C ILE A 100 -3.72 -9.71 3.72
N HIS A 101 -4.91 -9.17 3.47
CA HIS A 101 -5.57 -9.16 2.18
C HIS A 101 -5.29 -7.83 1.49
N PHE A 102 -4.59 -7.88 0.36
CA PHE A 102 -4.31 -6.68 -0.41
C PHE A 102 -5.43 -6.40 -1.40
N GLU A 103 -5.83 -5.15 -1.49
CA GLU A 103 -6.81 -4.67 -2.46
C GLU A 103 -6.14 -3.59 -3.32
N CYS A 104 -6.22 -3.72 -4.65
CA CYS A 104 -5.69 -2.65 -5.50
C CYS A 104 -6.59 -1.41 -5.40
N ASP A 105 -5.96 -0.28 -5.07
CA ASP A 105 -6.55 1.05 -5.23
C ASP A 105 -5.47 2.02 -5.72
N MET A 106 -5.61 2.48 -6.96
CA MET A 106 -4.65 3.39 -7.60
C MET A 106 -4.60 4.77 -6.94
N ASN A 107 -5.59 5.14 -6.12
CA ASN A 107 -5.75 6.50 -5.59
C ASN A 107 -5.16 6.70 -4.19
N VAL A 108 -4.75 5.63 -3.50
CA VAL A 108 -4.31 5.69 -2.09
C VAL A 108 -2.79 5.63 -1.91
N GLY A 109 -2.03 5.53 -3.01
CA GLY A 109 -0.59 5.31 -2.96
C GLY A 109 -0.26 4.02 -2.21
N PHE A 110 0.71 4.04 -1.29
CA PHE A 110 1.05 2.86 -0.48
C PHE A 110 -0.05 2.45 0.51
N GLY A 111 -0.99 3.34 0.82
CA GLY A 111 -2.10 3.06 1.73
C GLY A 111 -1.69 2.74 3.16
N PHE A 112 -2.60 2.07 3.88
CA PHE A 112 -2.44 1.70 5.28
C PHE A 112 -3.29 0.44 5.59
N PRO A 113 -2.81 -0.52 6.38
CA PRO A 113 -3.59 -1.69 6.77
C PRO A 113 -4.70 -1.30 7.76
N VAL A 114 -5.88 -1.86 7.57
CA VAL A 114 -7.01 -1.74 8.49
C VAL A 114 -7.40 -3.12 9.01
N ALA A 115 -7.86 -3.20 10.25
CA ALA A 115 -8.34 -4.46 10.81
C ALA A 115 -9.63 -4.90 10.09
N ASP A 116 -9.73 -6.20 9.82
CA ASP A 116 -10.93 -6.82 9.26
C ASP A 116 -11.90 -7.19 10.40
N GLU A 117 -13.19 -6.94 10.21
CA GLU A 117 -14.24 -7.23 11.20
C GLU A 117 -14.30 -8.73 11.55
N LEU A 118 -13.82 -9.62 10.67
CA LEU A 118 -13.71 -11.05 10.96
C LEU A 118 -12.86 -11.36 12.20
N MET A 119 -11.94 -10.46 12.58
CA MET A 119 -11.15 -10.59 13.80
C MET A 119 -12.00 -10.65 15.08
N GLU A 120 -13.24 -10.14 15.09
CA GLU A 120 -14.13 -10.26 16.26
C GLU A 120 -14.51 -11.73 16.54
N SER A 121 -14.54 -12.56 15.49
CA SER A 121 -14.96 -13.95 15.54
C SER A 121 -13.79 -14.95 15.55
N LEU A 122 -12.56 -14.47 15.37
CA LEU A 122 -11.37 -15.30 15.14
C LEU A 122 -10.20 -14.85 16.04
N GLU A 123 -10.29 -15.12 17.34
CA GLU A 123 -9.33 -14.61 18.35
C GLU A 123 -7.86 -15.01 18.10
N CYS A 124 -7.62 -16.14 17.43
CA CYS A 124 -6.29 -16.61 17.04
C CYS A 124 -5.76 -16.03 15.71
N HIS A 125 -6.56 -15.24 15.00
CA HIS A 125 -6.21 -14.75 13.66
C HIS A 125 -6.30 -13.22 13.62
N ALA A 126 -5.16 -12.57 13.40
CA ALA A 126 -5.15 -11.16 13.04
C ALA A 126 -5.37 -11.05 11.53
N ILE A 127 -6.41 -10.36 11.10
CA ILE A 127 -6.79 -10.23 9.69
C ILE A 127 -6.83 -8.76 9.34
N PHE A 128 -6.07 -8.37 8.31
CA PHE A 128 -5.98 -6.99 7.87
C PHE A 128 -6.37 -6.88 6.39
N ALA A 129 -7.13 -5.85 6.04
CA ALA A 129 -7.29 -5.42 4.67
C ALA A 129 -6.32 -4.27 4.37
N TRP A 130 -5.70 -4.25 3.20
CA TRP A 130 -4.73 -3.23 2.83
C TRP A 130 -4.96 -2.77 1.40
N LYS A 131 -5.67 -1.64 1.25
CA LYS A 131 -5.81 -0.93 -0.02
C LYS A 131 -4.48 -0.28 -0.40
N THR A 132 -3.95 -0.57 -1.58
CA THR A 132 -2.65 -0.05 -2.02
C THR A 132 -2.54 -0.05 -3.54
N ASN A 133 -1.75 0.88 -4.08
CA ASN A 133 -1.44 0.89 -5.51
C ASN A 133 -0.36 -0.12 -5.90
N VAL A 134 0.39 -0.65 -4.93
CA VAL A 134 1.52 -1.57 -5.19
C VAL A 134 1.07 -2.91 -5.75
N THR A 135 -0.16 -3.34 -5.43
CA THR A 135 -0.73 -4.61 -5.91
C THR A 135 -1.59 -4.46 -7.16
N CYS A 136 -1.62 -3.26 -7.76
CA CYS A 136 -2.34 -2.99 -8.99
C CYS A 136 -1.55 -3.52 -10.19
N ILE A 137 -2.12 -4.49 -10.91
CA ILE A 137 -1.52 -5.05 -12.12
C ILE A 137 -2.07 -4.28 -13.32
N GLU A 138 -1.19 -3.58 -14.04
CA GLU A 138 -1.55 -2.76 -15.20
C GLU A 138 -2.30 -3.54 -16.29
N GLY A 139 -2.06 -4.85 -16.39
CA GLY A 139 -2.70 -5.74 -17.36
C GLY A 139 -4.14 -6.15 -17.05
N ILE A 140 -4.67 -5.88 -15.85
CA ILE A 140 -6.07 -6.20 -15.48
C ILE A 140 -6.97 -4.97 -15.66
N TYR A 141 -6.39 -3.75 -15.62
CA TYR A 141 -7.10 -2.49 -15.86
C TYR A 141 -7.10 -2.05 -17.33
N ALA A 142 -6.31 -2.70 -18.18
CA ALA A 142 -6.42 -2.55 -19.63
C ALA A 142 -7.65 -3.33 -20.11
N THR A 143 -8.84 -2.73 -19.98
CA THR A 143 -9.94 -3.13 -20.85
C THR A 143 -9.51 -2.86 -22.29
N GLU A 144 -9.93 -3.72 -23.22
CA GLU A 144 -9.53 -3.70 -24.63
C GLU A 144 -9.84 -2.38 -25.40
N ASP A 145 -10.38 -1.35 -24.73
CA ASP A 145 -10.74 -0.05 -25.31
C ASP A 145 -9.86 1.13 -24.87
N THR A 146 -8.86 0.97 -24.00
CA THR A 146 -7.90 2.06 -23.72
C THR A 146 -6.69 2.00 -24.65
N PRO A 147 -6.42 3.03 -25.48
CA PRO A 147 -5.20 3.10 -26.27
C PRO A 147 -3.98 3.11 -25.32
N PRO A 148 -2.89 2.41 -25.66
CA PRO A 148 -1.71 2.37 -24.81
C PRO A 148 -1.18 3.79 -24.58
N LEU A 149 -0.91 4.12 -23.31
CA LEU A 149 -0.15 5.32 -22.96
C LEU A 149 1.23 5.21 -23.61
N ASN A 150 1.43 6.00 -24.66
CA ASN A 150 2.66 6.04 -25.42
C ASN A 150 3.72 6.77 -24.60
N ILE A 151 4.41 6.06 -23.70
CA ILE A 151 5.64 6.55 -23.08
C ILE A 151 6.77 6.33 -24.10
N SER A 152 6.78 7.15 -25.15
CA SER A 152 7.99 7.33 -25.95
C SER A 152 8.98 8.13 -25.11
N SER A 153 10.04 7.43 -24.69
CA SER A 153 11.32 7.96 -24.23
C SER A 153 11.61 9.40 -24.69
N ALA A 154 11.48 10.35 -23.77
CA ALA A 154 12.07 11.67 -23.91
C ALA A 154 13.60 11.55 -23.76
N ASN A 155 14.26 11.05 -24.80
CA ASN A 155 15.70 11.25 -24.98
C ASN A 155 15.91 12.71 -25.38
N ASN A 156 16.23 13.53 -24.39
CA ASN A 156 16.74 14.87 -24.62
C ASN A 156 18.08 14.78 -25.37
N THR A 157 18.04 15.00 -26.68
CA THR A 157 19.21 15.42 -27.45
C THR A 157 18.96 16.86 -27.87
N ALA A 158 19.56 17.79 -27.13
CA ALA A 158 19.56 19.20 -27.48
C ALA A 158 20.41 19.39 -28.75
N GLY A 159 19.74 19.71 -29.85
CA GLY A 159 20.34 20.21 -31.08
C GLY A 159 19.62 21.49 -31.49
N GLN A 160 20.39 22.57 -31.64
CA GLN A 160 20.01 23.90 -32.13
C GLN A 160 18.89 23.90 -33.18
N ASN A 161 18.04 24.95 -33.15
CA ASN A 161 17.69 25.73 -34.35
C ASN A 161 17.18 27.15 -33.97
N ASP A 162 17.79 28.15 -34.61
CA ASP A 162 17.51 29.59 -34.63
C ASP A 162 16.43 29.92 -35.71
N PRO A 163 15.97 31.17 -35.97
CA PRO A 163 14.59 31.60 -35.80
C PRO A 163 13.95 32.13 -37.12
N SER A 164 12.78 32.78 -37.01
CA SER A 164 11.99 33.54 -38.01
C SER A 164 10.72 32.79 -38.46
N LYS A 165 9.51 33.34 -38.61
CA LYS A 165 8.90 34.69 -38.65
C LYS A 165 7.42 34.38 -39.06
N ASP A 166 6.32 34.94 -38.56
CA ASP A 166 5.86 36.32 -38.52
C ASP A 166 4.53 36.43 -37.71
N SER A 167 4.49 37.42 -36.81
CA SER A 167 3.42 38.35 -36.38
C SER A 167 1.92 38.18 -36.75
N LEU A 168 1.04 38.28 -35.74
CA LEU A 168 -0.02 39.32 -35.73
C LEU A 168 -0.40 39.76 -34.28
N LYS A 169 -0.29 41.09 -34.04
CA LYS A 169 -0.69 41.88 -32.84
C LYS A 169 -2.23 41.83 -32.64
N SER A 170 -2.90 42.29 -31.57
CA SER A 170 -2.73 43.22 -30.43
C SER A 170 -3.82 42.84 -29.38
N LYS A 171 -3.90 43.27 -28.13
CA LYS A 171 -3.80 44.63 -27.57
C LYS A 171 -3.80 44.57 -26.03
N THR A 172 -3.03 45.47 -25.44
CA THR A 172 -2.81 45.72 -24.01
C THR A 172 -3.85 46.71 -23.44
N SER A 173 -4.18 46.61 -22.14
CA SER A 173 -4.44 47.73 -21.19
C SER A 173 -4.79 47.10 -19.81
N THR A 174 -4.00 47.08 -18.73
CA THR A 174 -3.27 48.10 -17.92
C THR A 174 -4.12 48.80 -16.85
N HIS A 175 -3.82 48.46 -15.57
CA HIS A 175 -3.86 49.21 -14.28
C HIS A 175 -5.22 49.71 -13.71
N ALA A 176 -5.47 49.90 -12.39
CA ALA A 176 -4.63 50.03 -11.20
C ALA A 176 -5.42 49.80 -9.87
N THR A 177 -4.70 49.40 -8.81
CA THR A 177 -4.72 49.83 -7.36
C THR A 177 -6.03 50.30 -6.69
N ALA A 178 -6.53 49.63 -5.63
CA ALA A 178 -6.17 49.70 -4.19
C ALA A 178 -6.98 50.73 -3.37
N SER A 179 -7.72 50.28 -2.33
CA SER A 179 -7.63 50.79 -0.94
C SER A 179 -8.74 50.25 -0.02
N THR A 180 -8.29 49.99 1.20
CA THR A 180 -8.94 49.55 2.44
C THR A 180 -10.00 50.52 2.96
N VAL A 181 -11.06 50.02 3.62
CA VAL A 181 -11.73 50.73 4.74
C VAL A 181 -12.18 49.73 5.81
N ILE A 182 -11.80 50.04 7.05
CA ILE A 182 -12.08 49.39 8.33
C ILE A 182 -13.44 49.89 8.88
N ALA A 183 -14.21 49.06 9.60
CA ALA A 183 -14.79 49.37 10.93
C ALA A 183 -16.06 48.57 11.28
N THR A 184 -15.91 47.76 12.33
CA THR A 184 -16.79 47.53 13.50
C THR A 184 -18.24 48.03 13.46
N VAL A 185 -19.21 47.16 13.81
CA VAL A 185 -20.35 47.50 14.69
C VAL A 185 -20.72 46.27 15.54
N LEU A 186 -20.68 46.46 16.86
CA LEU A 186 -21.24 45.61 17.94
C LEU A 186 -22.78 45.79 18.02
N VAL A 187 -23.44 45.09 18.96
CA VAL A 187 -24.85 45.26 19.43
C VAL A 187 -25.81 44.26 18.77
N VAL A 188 -26.57 43.40 19.46
CA VAL A 188 -27.06 43.31 20.87
C VAL A 188 -26.75 41.95 21.46
#